data_AF-A0A0C2VYQ1-F1
#
_entry.id   AF-A0A0C2VYQ1-F1
#
_cell.length_a   1.000
_cell.length_b   1.000
_cell.length_c   1.000
_cell.angle_alpha   90.00
_cell.angle_beta   90.00
_cell.angle_gamma   90.00
#
_symmetry.space_group_name_H-M   'P 1'
#
loop_
_entity.id
_entity.type
_entity.pdbx_description
1 polymer ?
#
loop_
_entity_poly.entity_id
_entity_poly.type
_entity_poly.pdbx_seq_one_letter_code
_entity_poly.pdbx_strand_id
1 'polypeptide(L)'
;MGTLPPELWALVLGFAVDASISPHEFCNYLNFPNISLHFQFPGTHVLHSPLLRDLRLVSRTFNSLIGSPYYIMNKSMDQIAITNWTRALYTGGAQGTRMYLQALVDKPYSSHQLVLLQIRGSVVFALSQGGKMNLFDLLCDSAPTALPNVQTLIFCGDESSFSEGPLPYFWALLNDAFPRLRTLAISGCDVKDANPLSPATFEQVRVLSLPTAFVPYFVTFPSLQHVSLGYASTAELPRSLVAPRSLESLHCQGLYVTRRERLRWEAFPHLRLLSVPYNRVHKLSSPPSSHPLRHIRVHFEHHQKTPFSHPSGEKDRLAWLARLLNQFPNVNRFTVDSGIWWSPVLDWEKEDFDESGLILLGVYVNRSASRMPVLVMD
;
A
#
# COMPACT_ATOMS: atom_id res chain seq x y z
N MET A 1 -21.21 36.88 -7.27
CA MET A 1 -19.99 36.07 -7.37
C MET A 1 -20.13 35.20 -8.61
N GLY A 2 -19.15 35.23 -9.52
CA GLY A 2 -19.22 34.48 -10.78
C GLY A 2 -19.03 32.98 -10.54
N THR A 3 -20.00 32.17 -10.96
CA THR A 3 -19.86 30.71 -11.01
C THR A 3 -19.05 30.35 -12.25
N LEU A 4 -17.99 29.55 -12.10
CA LEU A 4 -17.27 29.01 -13.27
C LEU A 4 -18.25 28.25 -14.19
N PRO A 5 -18.06 28.30 -15.52
CA PRO A 5 -18.80 27.46 -16.46
C PRO A 5 -18.71 25.97 -16.10
N PRO A 6 -19.79 25.19 -16.33
CA PRO A 6 -19.83 23.75 -16.03
C PRO A 6 -18.68 22.96 -16.65
N GLU A 7 -18.19 23.35 -17.82
CA GLU A 7 -17.08 22.72 -18.55
C GLU A 7 -15.75 22.88 -17.81
N LEU A 8 -15.50 24.09 -17.27
CA LEU A 8 -14.31 24.34 -16.46
C LEU A 8 -14.39 23.63 -15.11
N TRP A 9 -15.60 23.55 -14.53
CA TRP A 9 -15.81 22.69 -13.37
C TRP A 9 -15.48 21.24 -13.73
N ALA A 10 -16.02 20.66 -14.80
CA ALA A 10 -15.73 19.28 -15.21
C ALA A 10 -14.23 18.99 -15.36
N LEU A 11 -13.43 19.94 -15.85
CA LEU A 11 -11.97 19.81 -15.93
C LEU A 11 -11.31 19.80 -14.54
N VAL A 12 -11.66 20.75 -13.67
CA VAL A 12 -11.17 20.80 -12.28
C VAL A 12 -11.54 19.51 -11.53
N LEU A 13 -12.73 18.98 -11.80
CA LEU A 13 -13.22 17.73 -11.23
C LEU A 13 -12.43 16.53 -11.73
N GLY A 14 -12.18 16.44 -13.03
CA GLY A 14 -11.34 15.38 -13.60
C GLY A 14 -9.97 15.33 -12.92
N PHE A 15 -9.31 16.48 -12.81
CA PHE A 15 -8.02 16.61 -12.13
C PHE A 15 -8.10 16.23 -10.65
N ALA A 16 -9.11 16.74 -9.94
CA ALA A 16 -9.28 16.49 -8.52
C ALA A 16 -9.52 15.02 -8.21
N VAL A 17 -10.39 14.39 -8.99
CA VAL A 17 -10.71 12.97 -8.86
C VAL A 17 -9.50 12.10 -9.15
N ASP A 18 -8.73 12.42 -10.20
CA ASP A 18 -7.50 11.69 -10.54
C ASP A 18 -6.45 11.78 -9.43
N ALA A 19 -6.21 12.99 -8.91
CA ALA A 19 -5.31 13.22 -7.77
C ALA A 19 -5.80 12.58 -6.47
N SER A 20 -7.06 12.14 -6.39
CA SER A 20 -7.65 11.55 -5.19
C SER A 20 -7.87 10.04 -5.25
N ILE A 21 -7.84 9.46 -6.45
CA ILE A 21 -8.08 8.02 -6.65
C ILE A 21 -6.77 7.29 -6.89
N SER A 22 -5.81 7.90 -7.56
CA SER A 22 -4.55 7.29 -7.97
C SER A 22 -3.47 7.45 -6.91
N PRO A 23 -3.13 6.40 -6.11
CA PRO A 23 -2.18 6.53 -5.01
C PRO A 23 -0.81 7.02 -5.46
N HIS A 24 -0.37 6.64 -6.66
CA HIS A 24 0.90 7.09 -7.23
C HIS A 24 1.00 8.61 -7.48
N GLU A 25 -0.11 9.36 -7.50
CA GLU A 25 -0.10 10.82 -7.70
C GLU A 25 0.16 11.58 -6.38
N PHE A 26 -0.16 10.99 -5.23
CA PHE A 26 -0.04 11.65 -3.92
C PHE A 26 0.78 10.86 -2.90
N CYS A 27 1.21 9.65 -3.22
CA CYS A 27 2.06 8.84 -2.36
C CYS A 27 3.45 9.48 -2.24
N ASN A 28 3.92 9.55 -1.00
CA ASN A 28 5.26 9.96 -0.66
C ASN A 28 5.71 9.21 0.60
N TYR A 29 6.97 9.39 0.98
CA TYR A 29 7.54 8.71 2.15
C TYR A 29 6.87 9.04 3.49
N LEU A 30 6.12 10.13 3.60
CA LEU A 30 5.43 10.50 4.85
C LEU A 30 4.07 9.80 4.98
N ASN A 31 3.35 9.61 3.88
CA ASN A 31 1.99 9.05 3.89
C ASN A 31 1.91 7.59 3.40
N PHE A 32 2.97 7.05 2.79
CA PHE A 32 3.02 5.67 2.31
C PHE A 32 2.63 4.62 3.37
N PRO A 33 3.06 4.74 4.65
CA PRO A 33 2.56 3.91 5.76
C PRO A 33 1.03 3.74 5.80
N ASN A 34 0.29 4.83 5.63
CA ASN A 34 -1.17 4.85 5.69
C ASN A 34 -1.80 4.32 4.40
N ILE A 35 -1.17 4.60 3.25
CA ILE A 35 -1.58 4.08 1.95
C ILE A 35 -1.43 2.56 1.90
N SER A 36 -0.31 2.02 2.42
CA SER A 36 -0.11 0.56 2.52
C SER A 36 -1.16 -0.10 3.40
N LEU A 37 -1.58 0.54 4.50
CA LEU A 37 -2.67 0.06 5.34
C LEU A 37 -4.02 0.08 4.60
N HIS A 38 -4.29 1.10 3.78
CA HIS A 38 -5.48 1.11 2.92
C HIS A 38 -5.48 -0.06 1.94
N PHE A 39 -4.36 -0.38 1.30
CA PHE A 39 -4.30 -1.53 0.38
C PHE A 39 -4.58 -2.86 1.05
N GLN A 40 -4.27 -2.98 2.34
CA GLN A 40 -4.52 -4.18 3.12
C GLN A 40 -5.97 -4.24 3.62
N PHE A 41 -6.48 -3.12 4.14
CA PHE A 41 -7.82 -3.03 4.73
C PHE A 41 -8.57 -1.80 4.20
N PRO A 42 -9.00 -1.83 2.92
CA PRO A 42 -9.59 -0.67 2.26
C PRO A 42 -10.94 -0.24 2.85
N GLY A 43 -11.62 -1.14 3.57
CA GLY A 43 -12.85 -0.83 4.31
C GLY A 43 -12.62 -0.16 5.67
N THR A 44 -11.41 -0.25 6.22
CA THR A 44 -11.06 0.26 7.56
C THR A 44 -10.26 1.55 7.48
N HIS A 45 -9.41 1.67 6.48
CA HIS A 45 -8.60 2.86 6.23
C HIS A 45 -9.07 3.51 4.94
N VAL A 46 -9.43 4.79 4.97
CA VAL A 46 -9.87 5.52 3.76
C VAL A 46 -8.64 6.14 3.09
N LEU A 47 -8.58 6.12 1.75
CA LEU A 47 -7.65 6.99 1.00
C LEU A 47 -8.07 8.44 1.23
N HIS A 48 -7.48 9.06 2.24
CA HIS A 48 -7.69 10.48 2.53
C HIS A 48 -6.92 11.31 1.49
N SER A 49 -7.51 11.51 0.32
CA SER A 49 -7.06 12.62 -0.52
C SER A 49 -7.68 13.91 0.02
N PRO A 50 -6.87 14.89 0.45
CA PRO A 50 -7.38 16.14 1.00
C PRO A 50 -8.17 16.95 -0.05
N LEU A 51 -7.82 16.80 -1.32
CA LEU A 51 -8.26 17.66 -2.40
C LEU A 51 -9.77 17.55 -2.70
N LEU A 52 -10.33 16.34 -2.77
CA LEU A 52 -11.78 16.15 -2.95
C LEU A 52 -12.61 16.63 -1.76
N ARG A 53 -12.09 16.46 -0.53
CA ARG A 53 -12.77 16.97 0.67
C ARG A 53 -12.81 18.49 0.64
N ASP A 54 -11.68 19.12 0.38
CA ASP A 54 -11.55 20.58 0.41
C ASP A 54 -12.40 21.21 -0.71
N LEU A 55 -12.42 20.62 -1.89
CA LEU A 55 -13.28 21.10 -2.99
C LEU A 55 -14.78 20.97 -2.70
N ARG A 56 -15.22 19.92 -2.01
CA ARG A 56 -16.63 19.77 -1.57
C ARG A 56 -17.06 20.86 -0.59
N LEU A 57 -16.12 21.40 0.20
CA LEU A 57 -16.39 22.46 1.16
C LEU A 57 -16.51 23.84 0.48
N VAL A 58 -15.92 24.02 -0.69
CA VAL A 58 -15.84 25.32 -1.39
C VAL A 58 -17.10 25.65 -2.19
N SER A 59 -17.89 24.68 -2.65
CA SER A 59 -19.07 24.95 -3.50
C SER A 59 -20.22 23.95 -3.32
N ARG A 60 -21.44 24.45 -3.08
CA ARG A 60 -22.66 23.59 -3.05
C ARG A 60 -23.00 23.03 -4.44
N THR A 61 -22.71 23.80 -5.49
CA THR A 61 -22.86 23.38 -6.89
C THR A 61 -21.94 22.21 -7.22
N PHE A 62 -20.75 22.16 -6.61
CA PHE A 62 -19.82 21.02 -6.71
C PHE A 62 -20.43 19.74 -6.14
N ASN A 63 -21.10 19.82 -4.99
CA ASN A 63 -21.73 18.66 -4.36
C ASN A 63 -22.93 18.13 -5.17
N SER A 64 -23.63 18.99 -5.92
CA SER A 64 -24.78 18.57 -6.74
C SER A 64 -24.41 18.04 -8.13
N LEU A 65 -23.25 18.42 -8.68
CA LEU A 65 -22.86 18.07 -10.05
C LEU A 65 -22.23 16.69 -10.20
N ILE A 66 -21.86 16.02 -9.11
CA ILE A 66 -21.03 14.81 -9.16
C ILE A 66 -21.66 13.70 -8.33
N GLY A 67 -22.11 12.64 -9.01
CA GLY A 67 -22.25 11.34 -8.37
C GLY A 67 -20.89 10.85 -7.88
N SER A 68 -20.84 10.09 -6.78
CA SER A 68 -19.57 9.63 -6.22
C SER A 68 -18.65 8.99 -7.28
N PRO A 69 -17.39 9.45 -7.45
CA PRO A 69 -16.46 8.82 -8.40
C PRO A 69 -15.99 7.43 -7.91
N TYR A 70 -16.26 7.14 -6.64
CA TYR A 70 -16.08 5.85 -5.99
C TYR A 70 -17.38 5.06 -6.06
N TYR A 71 -17.31 3.84 -6.58
CA TYR A 71 -18.41 2.88 -6.50
C TYR A 71 -17.98 1.68 -5.67
N ILE A 72 -18.64 1.47 -4.54
CA ILE A 72 -18.41 0.33 -3.65
C ILE A 72 -19.53 -0.68 -3.84
N MET A 73 -19.17 -1.85 -4.34
CA MET A 73 -20.10 -2.94 -4.56
C MET A 73 -20.34 -3.68 -3.25
N ASN A 74 -21.56 -3.63 -2.74
CA ASN A 74 -21.96 -4.40 -1.56
C ASN A 74 -22.85 -5.59 -1.95
N LYS A 75 -22.72 -6.72 -1.26
CA LYS A 75 -23.39 -8.01 -1.59
C LYS A 75 -24.92 -7.95 -1.62
N SER A 76 -25.54 -6.89 -1.09
CA SER A 76 -26.98 -6.85 -0.82
C SER A 76 -27.70 -5.59 -1.31
N MET A 77 -27.09 -4.73 -2.12
CA MET A 77 -27.72 -3.48 -2.56
C MET A 77 -27.49 -3.23 -4.05
N ASP A 78 -28.61 -3.31 -4.76
CA ASP A 78 -28.99 -2.59 -5.97
C ASP A 78 -28.27 -2.78 -7.31
N GLN A 79 -29.12 -2.94 -8.33
CA GLN A 79 -28.88 -2.76 -9.76
C GLN A 79 -28.49 -1.31 -10.14
N ILE A 80 -27.91 -0.52 -9.22
CA ILE A 80 -27.43 0.83 -9.55
C ILE A 80 -26.15 0.66 -10.37
N ALA A 81 -26.32 0.93 -11.66
CA ALA A 81 -25.33 0.76 -12.71
C ALA A 81 -24.07 1.62 -12.48
N ILE A 82 -22.91 1.07 -12.86
CA ILE A 82 -21.68 1.83 -13.08
C ILE A 82 -22.04 3.04 -13.94
N THR A 83 -21.84 4.23 -13.39
CA THR A 83 -22.21 5.49 -14.04
C THR A 83 -21.04 5.99 -14.89
N ASN A 84 -21.30 6.95 -15.78
CA ASN A 84 -20.27 7.62 -16.60
C ASN A 84 -19.32 8.54 -15.81
N TRP A 85 -19.33 8.46 -14.48
CA TRP A 85 -18.43 9.18 -13.58
C TRP A 85 -17.65 8.23 -12.66
N THR A 86 -17.90 6.92 -12.75
CA THR A 86 -17.24 5.93 -11.92
C THR A 86 -15.81 5.74 -12.43
N ARG A 87 -14.83 6.13 -11.60
CA ARG A 87 -13.39 5.99 -11.92
C ARG A 87 -12.67 5.02 -10.99
N ALA A 88 -13.24 4.78 -9.81
CA ALA A 88 -12.77 3.77 -8.87
C ALA A 88 -13.87 2.75 -8.59
N LEU A 89 -13.59 1.49 -8.92
CA LEU A 89 -14.48 0.36 -8.70
C LEU A 89 -13.92 -0.54 -7.60
N TYR A 90 -14.70 -0.68 -6.52
CA TYR A 90 -14.41 -1.60 -5.43
C TYR A 90 -15.38 -2.76 -5.51
N THR A 91 -14.92 -3.91 -5.97
CA THR A 91 -15.76 -5.10 -6.06
C THR A 91 -15.75 -5.87 -4.74
N GLY A 92 -16.91 -6.42 -4.40
CA GLY A 92 -17.05 -7.42 -3.35
C GLY A 92 -16.58 -8.81 -3.82
N GLY A 93 -17.02 -9.86 -3.10
CA GLY A 93 -16.62 -11.26 -3.35
C GLY A 93 -16.67 -11.73 -4.83
N ALA A 94 -15.96 -12.83 -5.11
CA ALA A 94 -15.66 -13.30 -6.47
C ALA A 94 -16.87 -13.42 -7.44
N GLN A 95 -18.02 -13.91 -6.97
CA GLN A 95 -19.23 -14.05 -7.81
C GLN A 95 -19.74 -12.71 -8.33
N GLY A 96 -19.76 -11.68 -7.48
CA GLY A 96 -20.16 -10.34 -7.88
C GLY A 96 -19.14 -9.74 -8.85
N THR A 97 -17.84 -9.88 -8.56
CA THR A 97 -16.78 -9.44 -9.46
C THR A 97 -16.93 -10.03 -10.87
N ARG A 98 -17.22 -11.34 -10.98
CA ARG A 98 -17.39 -12.01 -12.28
C ARG A 98 -18.52 -11.42 -13.11
N MET A 99 -19.71 -11.25 -12.51
CA MET A 99 -20.87 -10.69 -13.22
C MET A 99 -20.60 -9.26 -13.70
N TYR A 100 -19.89 -8.46 -12.90
CA TYR A 100 -19.59 -7.07 -13.26
C TYR A 100 -18.46 -6.93 -14.27
N LEU A 101 -17.42 -7.77 -14.21
CA LEU A 101 -16.40 -7.80 -15.27
C LEU A 101 -17.05 -8.12 -16.62
N GLN A 102 -18.00 -9.07 -16.64
CA GLN A 102 -18.75 -9.38 -17.85
C GLN A 102 -19.63 -8.20 -18.30
N ALA A 103 -20.32 -7.53 -17.37
CA ALA A 103 -21.10 -6.33 -17.68
C ALA A 103 -20.25 -5.13 -18.16
N LEU A 104 -19.00 -5.03 -17.71
CA LEU A 104 -18.03 -4.01 -18.16
C LEU A 104 -17.53 -4.30 -19.57
N VAL A 105 -17.29 -5.58 -19.90
CA VAL A 105 -16.99 -6.01 -21.27
C VAL A 105 -18.13 -5.64 -22.21
N ASP A 106 -19.38 -5.80 -21.76
CA ASP A 106 -20.57 -5.44 -22.55
C ASP A 106 -20.79 -3.92 -22.67
N LYS A 107 -20.09 -3.09 -21.87
CA LYS A 107 -20.23 -1.62 -21.81
C LYS A 107 -18.87 -0.89 -21.85
N PRO A 108 -18.16 -0.93 -23.00
CA PRO A 108 -16.78 -0.45 -23.12
C PRO A 108 -16.59 1.04 -22.76
N TYR A 109 -17.58 1.89 -23.03
CA TYR A 109 -17.48 3.33 -22.72
C TYR A 109 -17.40 3.62 -21.22
N SER A 110 -18.17 2.89 -20.40
CA SER A 110 -18.16 3.08 -18.94
C SER A 110 -16.90 2.47 -18.33
N SER A 111 -16.40 1.38 -18.90
CA SER A 111 -15.23 0.68 -18.38
C SER A 111 -13.92 1.41 -18.71
N HIS A 112 -13.85 2.15 -19.83
CA HIS A 112 -12.69 2.97 -20.20
C HIS A 112 -12.43 4.13 -19.24
N GLN A 113 -13.40 4.55 -18.44
CA GLN A 113 -13.18 5.61 -17.45
C GLN A 113 -12.54 5.11 -16.15
N LEU A 114 -12.51 3.79 -15.94
CA LEU A 114 -11.96 3.17 -14.76
C LEU A 114 -10.44 3.33 -14.71
N VAL A 115 -9.97 3.87 -13.59
CA VAL A 115 -8.54 4.08 -13.29
C VAL A 115 -8.10 3.23 -12.10
N LEU A 116 -9.03 2.92 -11.18
CA LEU A 116 -8.79 2.04 -10.03
C LEU A 116 -9.76 0.87 -10.04
N LEU A 117 -9.20 -0.33 -9.93
CA LEU A 117 -9.95 -1.57 -9.73
C LEU A 117 -9.45 -2.26 -8.46
N GLN A 118 -10.34 -2.43 -7.49
CA GLN A 118 -10.11 -3.26 -6.33
C GLN A 118 -10.99 -4.49 -6.40
N ILE A 119 -10.38 -5.66 -6.22
CA ILE A 119 -11.06 -6.94 -6.16
C ILE A 119 -10.86 -7.57 -4.79
N ARG A 120 -11.97 -7.80 -4.07
CA ARG A 120 -11.96 -8.46 -2.76
C ARG A 120 -12.45 -9.90 -2.86
N GLY A 121 -11.71 -10.86 -2.32
CA GLY A 121 -12.23 -12.21 -2.05
C GLY A 121 -11.23 -13.35 -2.18
N SER A 122 -11.55 -14.45 -1.50
CA SER A 122 -10.77 -15.69 -1.39
C SER A 122 -10.63 -16.52 -2.68
N VAL A 123 -11.42 -16.23 -3.71
CA VAL A 123 -11.59 -17.10 -4.89
C VAL A 123 -10.99 -16.47 -6.16
N VAL A 124 -10.34 -15.30 -6.07
CA VAL A 124 -9.72 -14.64 -7.24
C VAL A 124 -8.66 -15.55 -7.88
N PHE A 125 -7.92 -16.26 -7.03
CA PHE A 125 -6.77 -17.08 -7.39
C PHE A 125 -7.03 -18.59 -7.19
N ALA A 126 -8.28 -18.98 -6.94
CA ALA A 126 -8.60 -20.40 -6.80
C ALA A 126 -8.46 -21.09 -8.16
N LEU A 127 -7.62 -22.13 -8.22
CA LEU A 127 -7.55 -23.00 -9.39
C LEU A 127 -8.94 -23.58 -9.64
N SER A 128 -9.37 -23.52 -10.88
CA SER A 128 -10.68 -24.02 -11.26
C SER A 128 -10.71 -25.54 -11.21
N GLN A 129 -11.54 -26.09 -10.33
CA GLN A 129 -11.92 -27.49 -10.47
C GLN A 129 -12.90 -27.63 -11.65
N GLY A 130 -12.56 -28.47 -12.63
CA GLY A 130 -13.45 -28.81 -13.76
C GLY A 130 -13.40 -27.89 -14.99
N GLY A 131 -12.24 -27.29 -15.31
CA GLY A 131 -12.00 -26.62 -16.61
C GLY A 131 -12.69 -25.27 -16.82
N LYS A 132 -13.25 -24.65 -15.77
CA LYS A 132 -13.82 -23.30 -15.85
C LYS A 132 -12.70 -22.26 -15.75
N MET A 133 -12.61 -21.29 -16.64
CA MET A 133 -11.65 -20.18 -16.51
C MET A 133 -11.68 -19.54 -15.11
N ASN A 134 -10.51 -19.38 -14.47
CA ASN A 134 -10.42 -18.74 -13.16
C ASN A 134 -10.68 -17.21 -13.31
N LEU A 135 -10.95 -16.51 -12.21
CA LEU A 135 -11.32 -15.08 -12.27
C LEU A 135 -10.15 -14.20 -12.72
N PHE A 136 -8.91 -14.60 -12.38
CA PHE A 136 -7.70 -13.90 -12.79
C PHE A 136 -7.47 -13.99 -14.30
N ASP A 137 -7.60 -15.17 -14.89
CA ASP A 137 -7.49 -15.37 -16.34
C ASP A 137 -8.55 -14.53 -17.06
N LEU A 138 -9.82 -14.60 -16.60
CA LEU A 138 -10.92 -13.83 -17.19
C LEU A 138 -10.63 -12.33 -17.16
N LEU A 139 -10.08 -11.84 -16.05
CA LEU A 139 -9.69 -10.45 -15.88
C LEU A 139 -8.58 -10.09 -16.88
N CYS A 140 -7.52 -10.89 -16.97
CA CYS A 140 -6.38 -10.60 -17.84
C CYS A 140 -6.76 -10.64 -19.32
N ASP A 141 -7.59 -11.58 -19.74
CA ASP A 141 -8.05 -11.68 -21.14
C ASP A 141 -8.97 -10.52 -21.53
N SER A 142 -9.79 -10.03 -20.59
CA SER A 142 -10.75 -8.95 -20.84
C SER A 142 -10.15 -7.55 -20.66
N ALA A 143 -9.10 -7.40 -19.85
CA ALA A 143 -8.57 -6.11 -19.46
C ALA A 143 -8.05 -5.24 -20.62
N PRO A 144 -7.32 -5.77 -21.63
CA PRO A 144 -6.82 -4.95 -22.74
C PRO A 144 -7.91 -4.19 -23.50
N THR A 145 -9.12 -4.75 -23.59
CA THR A 145 -10.24 -4.15 -24.33
C THR A 145 -11.20 -3.42 -23.40
N ALA A 146 -11.53 -3.99 -22.25
CA ALA A 146 -12.52 -3.45 -21.32
C ALA A 146 -11.92 -2.46 -20.31
N LEU A 147 -10.67 -2.63 -19.88
CA LEU A 147 -10.07 -1.88 -18.78
C LEU A 147 -8.75 -1.17 -19.17
N PRO A 148 -8.66 -0.53 -20.34
CA PRO A 148 -7.38 -0.04 -20.89
C PRO A 148 -6.74 1.11 -20.09
N ASN A 149 -7.51 1.76 -19.21
CA ASN A 149 -7.08 2.93 -18.45
C ASN A 149 -6.82 2.64 -16.96
N VAL A 150 -6.90 1.38 -16.53
CA VAL A 150 -6.60 1.00 -15.15
C VAL A 150 -5.13 1.27 -14.85
N GLN A 151 -4.88 2.07 -13.82
CA GLN A 151 -3.56 2.44 -13.32
C GLN A 151 -3.32 1.92 -11.90
N THR A 152 -4.39 1.62 -11.15
CA THR A 152 -4.32 1.09 -9.80
C THR A 152 -5.10 -0.22 -9.73
N LEU A 153 -4.40 -1.30 -9.36
CA LEU A 153 -4.99 -2.61 -9.19
C LEU A 153 -4.71 -3.12 -7.79
N ILE A 154 -5.77 -3.49 -7.08
CA ILE A 154 -5.72 -3.94 -5.70
C ILE A 154 -6.43 -5.29 -5.61
N PHE A 155 -5.71 -6.33 -5.21
CA PHE A 155 -6.28 -7.63 -4.85
C PHE A 155 -6.22 -7.79 -3.33
N CYS A 156 -7.37 -7.96 -2.69
CA CYS A 156 -7.46 -8.19 -1.25
C CYS A 156 -8.15 -9.52 -0.95
N GLY A 157 -7.39 -10.51 -0.50
CA GLY A 157 -7.89 -11.77 0.04
C GLY A 157 -8.02 -11.75 1.57
N ASP A 158 -8.83 -12.65 2.12
CA ASP A 158 -8.81 -12.94 3.55
C ASP A 158 -7.64 -13.90 3.84
N GLU A 159 -6.94 -13.73 4.97
CA GLU A 159 -5.73 -14.52 5.32
C GLU A 159 -5.96 -16.04 5.40
N SER A 160 -7.21 -16.48 5.54
CA SER A 160 -7.59 -17.89 5.61
C SER A 160 -7.67 -18.59 4.25
N SER A 161 -7.57 -17.85 3.15
CA SER A 161 -7.63 -18.38 1.78
C SER A 161 -6.24 -18.50 1.16
N PHE A 162 -5.44 -19.42 1.69
CA PHE A 162 -4.27 -19.90 0.98
C PHE A 162 -4.74 -20.54 -0.34
N SER A 163 -4.35 -19.95 -1.48
CA SER A 163 -4.63 -20.53 -2.79
C SER A 163 -3.99 -21.93 -2.87
N GLU A 164 -4.80 -22.91 -3.27
CA GLU A 164 -4.32 -24.26 -3.59
C GLU A 164 -3.48 -24.19 -4.88
N GLY A 165 -2.20 -23.88 -4.77
CA GLY A 165 -1.22 -24.04 -5.83
C GLY A 165 -0.77 -22.75 -6.55
N PRO A 166 0.34 -22.85 -7.31
CA PRO A 166 0.91 -21.72 -8.03
C PRO A 166 0.07 -21.33 -9.25
N LEU A 167 0.03 -20.03 -9.58
CA LEU A 167 -0.57 -19.51 -10.79
C LEU A 167 0.51 -19.36 -11.87
N PRO A 168 0.47 -20.16 -12.96
CA PRO A 168 1.47 -20.04 -14.02
C PRO A 168 1.41 -18.67 -14.70
N TYR A 169 2.58 -18.06 -14.95
CA TYR A 169 2.70 -16.82 -15.72
C TYR A 169 1.97 -15.62 -15.11
N PHE A 170 1.67 -15.65 -13.82
CA PHE A 170 0.90 -14.62 -13.13
C PHE A 170 1.42 -13.20 -13.44
N TRP A 171 2.74 -13.00 -13.30
CA TRP A 171 3.34 -11.68 -13.47
C TRP A 171 3.34 -11.22 -14.93
N ALA A 172 3.54 -12.14 -15.87
CA ALA A 172 3.55 -11.83 -17.30
C ALA A 172 2.15 -11.46 -17.79
N LEU A 173 1.15 -12.28 -17.47
CA LEU A 173 -0.26 -12.02 -17.82
C LEU A 173 -0.74 -10.69 -17.23
N LEU A 174 -0.37 -10.41 -15.98
CA LEU A 174 -0.73 -9.14 -15.34
C LEU A 174 -0.08 -7.93 -16.02
N ASN A 175 1.20 -8.05 -16.39
CA ASN A 175 1.93 -7.00 -17.09
C ASN A 175 1.34 -6.70 -18.47
N ASP A 176 0.99 -7.75 -19.21
CA ASP A 176 0.41 -7.63 -20.56
C ASP A 176 -1.03 -7.08 -20.51
N ALA A 177 -1.81 -7.50 -19.52
CA ALA A 177 -3.20 -7.06 -19.33
C ALA A 177 -3.31 -5.58 -18.91
N PHE A 178 -2.35 -5.08 -18.12
CA PHE A 178 -2.40 -3.74 -17.53
C PHE A 178 -1.12 -2.93 -17.80
N PRO A 179 -0.85 -2.53 -19.05
CA PRO A 179 0.40 -1.85 -19.43
C PRO A 179 0.54 -0.43 -18.85
N ARG A 180 -0.55 0.15 -18.31
CA ARG A 180 -0.57 1.47 -17.66
C ARG A 180 -0.51 1.41 -16.14
N LEU A 181 -0.24 0.24 -15.57
CA LEU A 181 -0.26 0.03 -14.13
C LEU A 181 0.84 0.86 -13.45
N ARG A 182 0.44 1.67 -12.48
CA ARG A 182 1.31 2.52 -11.66
C ARG A 182 1.27 2.15 -10.18
N THR A 183 0.21 1.49 -9.75
CA THR A 183 0.04 1.00 -8.38
C THR A 183 -0.48 -0.42 -8.40
N LEU A 184 0.25 -1.32 -7.75
CA LEU A 184 -0.13 -2.72 -7.60
C LEU A 184 -0.13 -3.11 -6.12
N ALA A 185 -1.24 -3.65 -5.64
CA ALA A 185 -1.33 -4.24 -4.32
C ALA A 185 -1.92 -5.64 -4.39
N ILE A 186 -1.28 -6.60 -3.73
CA ILE A 186 -1.73 -8.00 -3.64
C ILE A 186 -1.59 -8.44 -2.18
N SER A 187 -2.71 -8.60 -1.49
CA SER A 187 -2.78 -9.07 -0.11
C SER A 187 -3.62 -10.34 0.01
N GLY A 188 -3.30 -11.17 1.02
CA GLY A 188 -4.06 -12.38 1.33
C GLY A 188 -3.88 -13.52 0.34
N CYS A 189 -2.82 -13.49 -0.48
CA CYS A 189 -2.45 -14.57 -1.40
C CYS A 189 -0.93 -14.76 -1.40
N ASP A 190 -0.50 -16.03 -1.43
CA ASP A 190 0.89 -16.42 -1.67
C ASP A 190 1.06 -16.63 -3.18
N VAL A 191 1.47 -15.57 -3.88
CA VAL A 191 1.70 -15.61 -5.33
C VAL A 191 3.00 -16.36 -5.61
N LYS A 192 2.90 -17.69 -5.69
CA LYS A 192 3.96 -18.55 -6.21
C LYS A 192 3.75 -18.68 -7.71
N ASP A 193 4.68 -18.14 -8.50
CA ASP A 193 4.72 -18.44 -9.93
C ASP A 193 5.43 -19.80 -10.13
N ALA A 194 4.81 -20.69 -10.90
CA ALA A 194 5.38 -21.99 -11.21
C ALA A 194 6.51 -21.90 -12.26
N ASN A 195 6.61 -20.82 -13.04
CA ASN A 195 7.48 -20.77 -14.21
C ASN A 195 8.37 -19.51 -14.28
N PRO A 196 9.65 -19.58 -13.89
CA PRO A 196 10.58 -18.45 -13.97
C PRO A 196 11.00 -18.08 -15.41
N LEU A 197 10.53 -18.80 -16.43
CA LEU A 197 10.91 -18.58 -17.84
C LEU A 197 10.19 -17.39 -18.49
N SER A 198 9.27 -16.73 -17.80
CA SER A 198 8.55 -15.56 -18.33
C SER A 198 8.87 -14.31 -17.51
N PRO A 199 10.00 -13.62 -17.78
CA PRO A 199 10.34 -12.40 -17.09
C PRO A 199 9.29 -11.30 -17.36
N ALA A 200 8.96 -10.52 -16.35
CA ALA A 200 8.01 -9.42 -16.45
C ALA A 200 8.66 -8.10 -16.00
N THR A 201 8.44 -7.04 -16.77
CA THR A 201 8.99 -5.71 -16.47
C THR A 201 7.86 -4.70 -16.42
N PHE A 202 7.51 -4.27 -15.21
CA PHE A 202 6.47 -3.28 -14.96
C PHE A 202 7.06 -1.87 -15.01
N GLU A 203 7.16 -1.31 -16.22
CA GLU A 203 7.85 -0.05 -16.49
C GLU A 203 7.32 1.15 -15.67
N GLN A 204 6.01 1.19 -15.41
CA GLN A 204 5.35 2.37 -14.83
C GLN A 204 4.96 2.21 -13.36
N VAL A 205 5.15 1.04 -12.76
CA VAL A 205 4.74 0.79 -11.37
C VAL A 205 5.66 1.57 -10.42
N ARG A 206 5.05 2.51 -9.69
CA ARG A 206 5.70 3.36 -8.68
C ARG A 206 5.42 2.91 -7.26
N VAL A 207 4.26 2.30 -7.03
CA VAL A 207 3.78 1.86 -5.72
C VAL A 207 3.47 0.37 -5.77
N LEU A 208 4.15 -0.41 -4.93
CA LEU A 208 3.97 -1.86 -4.82
C LEU A 208 3.67 -2.26 -3.37
N SER A 209 2.63 -3.06 -3.17
CA SER A 209 2.28 -3.59 -1.85
C SER A 209 2.03 -5.10 -1.91
N LEU A 210 2.93 -5.87 -1.30
CA LEU A 210 2.92 -7.32 -1.21
C LEU A 210 3.04 -7.77 0.26
N PRO A 211 2.06 -7.44 1.12
CA PRO A 211 2.08 -7.78 2.56
C PRO A 211 2.16 -9.28 2.87
N THR A 212 1.80 -10.15 1.91
CA THR A 212 1.83 -11.62 2.10
C THR A 212 2.70 -12.34 1.08
N ALA A 213 3.38 -11.60 0.20
CA ALA A 213 4.15 -12.16 -0.91
C ALA A 213 5.55 -11.56 -0.99
N PHE A 214 6.43 -12.21 -1.75
CA PHE A 214 7.75 -11.72 -2.09
C PHE A 214 7.79 -11.31 -3.57
N VAL A 215 8.75 -10.47 -3.94
CA VAL A 215 9.02 -10.14 -5.35
C VAL A 215 9.93 -11.22 -5.94
N PRO A 216 9.50 -11.99 -6.96
CA PRO A 216 10.38 -12.94 -7.61
C PRO A 216 11.51 -12.23 -8.36
N TYR A 217 12.68 -12.86 -8.43
CA TYR A 217 13.89 -12.26 -9.04
C TYR A 217 13.78 -11.96 -10.55
N PHE A 218 12.83 -12.59 -11.24
CA PHE A 218 12.58 -12.40 -12.68
C PHE A 218 11.54 -11.31 -12.98
N VAL A 219 11.02 -10.65 -11.94
CA VAL A 219 10.09 -9.53 -12.06
C VAL A 219 10.83 -8.24 -11.72
N THR A 220 10.71 -7.22 -12.56
CA THR A 220 11.40 -5.95 -12.37
C THR A 220 10.44 -4.76 -12.36
N PHE A 221 10.80 -3.73 -11.59
CA PHE A 221 10.00 -2.52 -11.39
C PHE A 221 10.90 -1.27 -11.50
N PRO A 222 11.29 -0.84 -12.71
CA PRO A 222 12.29 0.22 -12.90
C PRO A 222 11.90 1.59 -12.31
N SER A 223 10.60 1.89 -12.24
CA SER A 223 10.06 3.16 -11.71
C SER A 223 9.65 3.10 -10.24
N LEU A 224 10.02 2.03 -9.51
CA LEU A 224 9.51 1.80 -8.16
C LEU A 224 10.02 2.85 -7.17
N GLN A 225 9.08 3.48 -6.44
CA GLN A 225 9.37 4.52 -5.44
C GLN A 225 8.95 4.08 -4.04
N HIS A 226 7.84 3.35 -3.92
CA HIS A 226 7.30 2.95 -2.64
C HIS A 226 6.97 1.45 -2.64
N VAL A 227 7.53 0.72 -1.69
CA VAL A 227 7.35 -0.73 -1.60
C VAL A 227 6.99 -1.17 -0.19
N SER A 228 5.97 -2.01 -0.08
CA SER A 228 5.56 -2.69 1.14
C SER A 228 5.67 -4.20 0.93
N LEU A 229 6.43 -4.89 1.77
CA LEU A 229 6.71 -6.32 1.66
C LEU A 229 6.34 -7.02 2.97
N GLY A 230 5.73 -8.19 2.87
CA GLY A 230 5.42 -9.05 4.01
C GLY A 230 6.67 -9.57 4.68
N TYR A 231 7.53 -10.23 3.90
CA TYR A 231 8.78 -10.76 4.39
C TYR A 231 9.91 -10.39 3.43
N ALA A 232 11.02 -9.90 3.98
CA ALA A 232 12.20 -9.59 3.20
C ALA A 232 13.47 -9.96 3.96
N SER A 233 14.53 -10.29 3.23
CA SER A 233 15.89 -10.40 3.77
C SER A 233 16.73 -9.21 3.32
N THR A 234 17.54 -8.68 4.23
CA THR A 234 18.56 -7.65 3.92
C THR A 234 19.49 -8.04 2.76
N ALA A 235 19.71 -9.33 2.53
CA ALA A 235 20.53 -9.84 1.43
C ALA A 235 19.79 -9.90 0.09
N GLU A 236 18.48 -10.14 0.15
CA GLU A 236 17.63 -10.31 -1.04
C GLU A 236 17.13 -8.98 -1.56
N LEU A 237 16.85 -8.00 -0.68
CA LEU A 237 16.28 -6.71 -1.05
C LEU A 237 16.99 -6.01 -2.23
N PRO A 238 18.34 -5.93 -2.28
CA PRO A 238 19.02 -5.32 -3.43
C PRO A 238 18.89 -6.12 -4.74
N ARG A 239 18.65 -7.44 -4.64
CA ARG A 239 18.53 -8.34 -5.79
C ARG A 239 17.10 -8.43 -6.31
N SER A 240 16.12 -8.52 -5.39
CA SER A 240 14.70 -8.67 -5.73
C SER A 240 14.07 -7.37 -6.23
N LEU A 241 14.58 -6.22 -5.80
CA LEU A 241 14.11 -4.90 -6.23
C LEU A 241 14.99 -4.32 -7.34
N VAL A 242 15.40 -5.13 -8.32
CA VAL A 242 16.35 -4.81 -9.41
C VAL A 242 16.33 -3.31 -9.76
N ALA A 243 17.43 -2.62 -9.41
CA ALA A 243 17.59 -1.16 -9.44
C ALA A 243 16.69 -0.35 -8.47
N PRO A 244 16.84 -0.50 -7.13
CA PRO A 244 16.08 0.28 -6.15
C PRO A 244 16.57 1.73 -6.04
N ARG A 245 17.16 2.27 -7.11
CA ARG A 245 17.78 3.60 -7.14
C ARG A 245 16.74 4.68 -6.87
N SER A 246 15.52 4.54 -7.40
CA SER A 246 14.40 5.47 -7.19
C SER A 246 13.59 5.21 -5.92
N LEU A 247 13.94 4.19 -5.12
CA LEU A 247 13.13 3.79 -3.98
C LEU A 247 13.23 4.84 -2.85
N GLU A 248 12.11 5.49 -2.56
CA GLU A 248 11.98 6.47 -1.48
C GLU A 248 11.44 5.86 -0.19
N SER A 249 10.69 4.77 -0.28
CA SER A 249 10.03 4.15 0.89
C SER A 249 10.06 2.64 0.85
N LEU A 250 10.57 2.05 1.92
CA LEU A 250 10.60 0.61 2.14
C LEU A 250 9.87 0.28 3.44
N HIS A 251 8.79 -0.50 3.33
CA HIS A 251 8.06 -1.03 4.47
C HIS A 251 8.16 -2.55 4.50
N CYS A 252 8.81 -3.10 5.52
CA CYS A 252 8.95 -4.54 5.70
C CYS A 252 8.17 -4.97 6.94
N GLN A 253 7.07 -5.72 6.78
CA GLN A 253 6.29 -6.24 7.92
C GLN A 253 7.07 -7.28 8.72
N GLY A 254 7.95 -8.02 8.04
CA GLY A 254 8.92 -8.93 8.59
C GLY A 254 10.28 -8.72 7.92
N LEU A 255 11.35 -8.65 8.71
CA LEU A 255 12.70 -8.43 8.19
C LEU A 255 13.70 -9.45 8.76
N TYR A 256 14.30 -10.22 7.87
CA TYR A 256 15.40 -11.12 8.20
C TYR A 256 16.74 -10.40 8.02
N VAL A 257 17.44 -10.23 9.14
CA VAL A 257 18.80 -9.70 9.18
C VAL A 257 19.73 -10.84 9.52
N THR A 258 20.52 -11.31 8.55
CA THR A 258 21.52 -12.35 8.78
C THR A 258 22.78 -11.71 9.37
N ARG A 259 23.54 -12.44 10.20
CA ARG A 259 24.74 -11.89 10.86
C ARG A 259 25.83 -11.45 9.87
N ARG A 260 25.82 -11.99 8.65
CA ARG A 260 26.84 -11.75 7.63
C ARG A 260 26.42 -10.71 6.59
N GLU A 261 25.12 -10.46 6.42
CA GLU A 261 24.62 -9.57 5.38
C GLU A 261 23.87 -8.42 6.06
N ARG A 262 24.61 -7.31 6.24
CA ARG A 262 24.03 -6.05 6.67
C ARG A 262 23.28 -5.40 5.52
N LEU A 263 22.31 -4.55 5.84
CA LEU A 263 21.65 -3.72 4.84
C LEU A 263 22.68 -2.81 4.16
N ARG A 264 22.81 -2.96 2.84
CA ARG A 264 23.71 -2.17 1.99
C ARG A 264 23.04 -0.85 1.64
N TRP A 265 23.31 0.19 2.42
CA TRP A 265 22.72 1.51 2.26
C TRP A 265 23.01 2.13 0.88
N GLU A 266 24.16 1.82 0.29
CA GLU A 266 24.54 2.23 -1.06
C GLU A 266 23.60 1.69 -2.16
N ALA A 267 22.87 0.60 -1.89
CA ALA A 267 21.86 0.10 -2.82
C ALA A 267 20.59 0.97 -2.82
N PHE A 268 20.35 1.76 -1.78
CA PHE A 268 19.12 2.53 -1.56
C PHE A 268 19.38 4.05 -1.45
N PRO A 269 20.02 4.67 -2.45
CA PRO A 269 20.55 6.03 -2.33
C PRO A 269 19.50 7.13 -2.17
N HIS A 270 18.21 6.85 -2.43
CA HIS A 270 17.10 7.79 -2.30
C HIS A 270 16.10 7.41 -1.20
N LEU A 271 16.41 6.40 -0.37
CA LEU A 271 15.50 5.92 0.65
C LEU A 271 15.34 6.93 1.78
N ARG A 272 14.11 7.43 1.94
CA ARG A 272 13.72 8.45 2.93
C ARG A 272 12.94 7.87 4.10
N LEU A 273 12.17 6.81 3.85
CA LEU A 273 11.42 6.04 4.86
C LEU A 273 11.89 4.59 4.89
N LEU A 274 12.24 4.11 6.07
CA LEU A 274 12.41 2.69 6.36
C LEU A 274 11.47 2.26 7.51
N SER A 275 10.60 1.29 7.23
CA SER A 275 9.73 0.70 8.25
C SER A 275 10.13 -0.73 8.53
N VAL A 276 10.37 -1.05 9.80
CA VAL A 276 10.91 -2.34 10.24
C VAL A 276 10.30 -2.82 11.56
N PRO A 277 10.31 -4.14 11.82
CA PRO A 277 9.84 -4.67 13.09
C PRO A 277 10.74 -4.20 14.24
N TYR A 278 10.12 -3.94 15.40
CA TYR A 278 10.81 -3.56 16.64
C TYR A 278 12.00 -4.47 16.97
N ASN A 279 11.83 -5.79 16.86
CA ASN A 279 12.86 -6.78 17.21
C ASN A 279 14.02 -6.86 16.17
N ARG A 280 13.95 -6.07 15.08
CA ARG A 280 14.96 -6.02 14.00
C ARG A 280 15.67 -4.69 13.87
N VAL A 281 15.09 -3.58 14.32
CA VAL A 281 15.65 -2.24 14.08
C VAL A 281 17.11 -2.10 14.54
N HIS A 282 17.46 -2.64 15.72
CA HIS A 282 18.82 -2.61 16.26
C HIS A 282 19.79 -3.60 15.62
N LYS A 283 19.31 -4.49 14.75
CA LYS A 283 20.18 -5.41 14.00
C LYS A 283 20.71 -4.77 12.72
N LEU A 284 20.16 -3.62 12.32
CA LEU A 284 20.59 -2.87 11.15
C LEU A 284 21.87 -2.10 11.43
N SER A 285 22.74 -1.97 10.43
CA SER A 285 23.83 -1.00 10.47
C SER A 285 23.26 0.42 10.40
N SER A 286 23.90 1.36 11.09
CA SER A 286 23.62 2.79 10.89
C SER A 286 23.87 3.20 9.43
N PRO A 287 23.04 4.09 8.87
CA PRO A 287 23.28 4.65 7.55
C PRO A 287 24.51 5.57 7.56
N PRO A 288 25.20 5.74 6.42
CA PRO A 288 26.19 6.80 6.26
C PRO A 288 25.61 8.18 6.60
N SER A 289 26.45 9.10 7.07
CA SER A 289 26.00 10.42 7.50
C SER A 289 25.31 11.24 6.39
N SER A 290 25.68 11.00 5.13
CA SER A 290 25.11 11.66 3.95
C SER A 290 23.82 11.02 3.43
N HIS A 291 23.37 9.89 4.00
CA HIS A 291 22.21 9.16 3.49
C HIS A 291 20.91 9.95 3.71
N PRO A 292 19.96 10.00 2.74
CA PRO A 292 18.74 10.81 2.84
C PRO A 292 17.65 10.22 3.73
N LEU A 293 17.99 9.29 4.62
CA LEU A 293 17.00 8.65 5.48
C LEU A 293 16.51 9.68 6.51
N ARG A 294 15.22 10.00 6.49
CA ARG A 294 14.61 11.01 7.37
C ARG A 294 13.55 10.43 8.30
N HIS A 295 13.00 9.26 7.96
CA HIS A 295 11.91 8.67 8.70
C HIS A 295 12.18 7.19 8.97
N ILE A 296 12.18 6.81 10.25
CA ILE A 296 12.12 5.42 10.70
C ILE A 296 10.73 5.13 11.24
N ARG A 297 10.08 4.09 10.73
CA ARG A 297 8.85 3.55 11.31
C ARG A 297 9.15 2.22 11.99
N VAL A 298 8.83 2.11 13.27
CA VAL A 298 8.97 0.87 14.03
C VAL A 298 7.59 0.35 14.35
N HIS A 299 7.31 -0.89 13.95
CA HIS A 299 6.04 -1.55 14.27
C HIS A 299 6.28 -2.75 15.18
N PHE A 300 5.33 -3.00 16.06
CA PHE A 300 5.34 -4.14 16.97
C PHE A 300 4.51 -5.30 16.40
N GLU A 301 5.18 -6.35 15.93
CA GLU A 301 4.51 -7.57 15.45
C GLU A 301 3.68 -8.21 16.59
N HIS A 302 2.38 -8.46 16.36
CA HIS A 302 1.58 -9.31 17.24
C HIS A 302 1.66 -10.76 16.74
N HIS A 303 2.33 -11.61 17.51
CA HIS A 303 2.14 -13.05 17.35
C HIS A 303 1.00 -13.48 18.27
N GLN A 304 -0.06 -14.09 17.73
CA GLN A 304 -1.26 -14.54 18.46
C GLN A 304 -0.95 -15.48 19.65
N LYS A 305 0.29 -15.98 19.78
CA LYS A 305 0.71 -16.96 20.79
C LYS A 305 1.74 -16.46 21.80
N THR A 306 2.26 -15.23 21.65
CA THR A 306 3.23 -14.69 22.62
C THR A 306 2.82 -13.27 23.03
N PRO A 307 2.75 -12.96 24.34
CA PRO A 307 2.59 -11.58 24.78
C PRO A 307 3.73 -10.75 24.21
N PHE A 308 3.45 -9.48 23.96
CA PHE A 308 4.36 -8.54 23.32
C PHE A 308 5.81 -8.72 23.80
N SER A 309 6.74 -8.81 22.85
CA SER A 309 8.16 -8.59 23.14
C SER A 309 8.45 -7.08 23.25
N HIS A 310 7.57 -6.33 23.92
CA HIS A 310 7.87 -4.95 24.29
C HIS A 310 8.99 -4.95 25.33
N PRO A 311 9.84 -3.90 25.39
CA PRO A 311 10.63 -3.68 26.58
C PRO A 311 9.65 -3.55 27.77
N SER A 312 9.75 -4.48 28.72
CA SER A 312 8.88 -4.57 29.87
C SER A 312 9.32 -3.56 30.94
N GLY A 313 8.94 -2.31 30.76
CA GLY A 313 9.23 -1.23 31.71
C GLY A 313 9.65 0.06 31.02
N GLU A 314 9.32 1.19 31.65
CA GLU A 314 9.60 2.54 31.16
C GLU A 314 11.10 2.79 30.91
N LYS A 315 11.97 2.38 31.85
CA LYS A 315 13.43 2.49 31.72
C LYS A 315 13.99 1.73 30.51
N ASP A 316 13.47 0.54 30.25
CA ASP A 316 13.89 -0.28 29.10
C ASP A 316 13.42 0.33 27.77
N ARG A 317 12.28 1.03 27.77
CA ARG A 317 11.74 1.75 26.60
C ARG A 317 12.53 3.01 26.29
N LEU A 318 12.86 3.83 27.30
CA LEU A 318 13.71 5.01 27.11
C LEU A 318 15.13 4.61 26.69
N ALA A 319 15.71 3.57 27.29
CA ALA A 319 17.00 3.03 26.87
C ALA A 319 16.95 2.46 25.44
N TRP A 320 15.86 1.79 25.06
CA TRP A 320 15.62 1.35 23.69
C TRP A 320 15.55 2.53 22.71
N LEU A 321 14.77 3.56 23.04
CA LEU A 321 14.63 4.76 22.22
C LEU A 321 15.97 5.49 22.09
N ALA A 322 16.69 5.72 23.19
CA ALA A 322 18.01 6.35 23.16
C ALA A 322 19.00 5.59 22.26
N ARG A 323 19.00 4.25 22.30
CA ARG A 323 19.79 3.43 21.37
C ARG A 323 19.34 3.63 19.92
N LEU A 324 18.04 3.75 19.67
CA LEU A 324 17.49 3.98 18.33
C LEU A 324 17.92 5.35 17.78
N LEU A 325 17.80 6.41 18.59
CA LEU A 325 18.20 7.76 18.21
C LEU A 325 19.71 7.82 17.89
N ASN A 326 20.54 7.23 18.76
CA ASN A 326 21.99 7.16 18.55
C ASN A 326 22.37 6.34 17.29
N GLN A 327 21.59 5.31 16.96
CA GLN A 327 21.82 4.50 15.76
C GLN A 327 21.47 5.25 14.47
N PHE A 328 20.52 6.19 14.51
CA PHE A 328 20.01 6.93 13.35
C PHE A 328 20.04 8.46 13.56
N PRO A 329 21.23 9.07 13.67
CA PRO A 329 21.36 10.48 14.05
C PRO A 329 20.81 11.48 13.02
N ASN A 330 20.58 11.06 11.76
CA ASN A 330 20.09 11.92 10.67
C ASN A 330 18.58 11.84 10.43
N VAL A 331 17.89 10.99 11.19
CA VAL A 331 16.46 10.73 11.06
C VAL A 331 15.73 11.71 11.97
N ASN A 332 14.91 12.61 11.41
CA ASN A 332 14.18 13.62 12.19
C ASN A 332 12.76 13.19 12.57
N ARG A 333 12.30 12.04 12.07
CA ARG A 333 10.97 11.51 12.35
C ARG A 333 11.05 10.04 12.71
N PHE A 334 10.47 9.69 13.86
CA PHE A 334 10.24 8.32 14.28
C PHE A 334 8.74 8.09 14.41
N THR A 335 8.22 7.03 13.79
CA THR A 335 6.83 6.61 14.00
C THR A 335 6.86 5.26 14.67
N VAL A 336 6.12 5.13 15.76
CA VAL A 336 6.07 3.89 16.54
C VAL A 336 4.61 3.46 16.60
N ASP A 337 4.31 2.25 16.12
CA ASP A 337 2.95 1.75 16.10
C ASP A 337 2.80 0.30 16.56
N SER A 338 1.62 -0.01 17.09
CA SER A 338 1.21 -1.38 17.31
C SER A 338 0.94 -1.99 15.95
N GLY A 339 1.57 -3.12 15.66
CA GLY A 339 1.13 -4.01 14.58
C GLY A 339 -0.22 -4.69 14.88
N ILE A 340 -1.10 -4.07 15.68
CA ILE A 340 -2.48 -4.51 15.86
C ILE A 340 -3.30 -3.90 14.72
N TRP A 341 -3.40 -4.63 13.62
CA TRP A 341 -4.12 -4.22 12.41
C TRP A 341 -5.63 -3.97 12.62
N TRP A 342 -6.19 -4.47 13.74
CA TRP A 342 -7.60 -4.29 14.14
C TRP A 342 -7.82 -3.37 15.34
N SER A 343 -6.77 -2.86 15.98
CA SER A 343 -6.87 -1.87 17.07
C SER A 343 -5.80 -0.79 16.87
N PRO A 344 -6.15 0.35 16.26
CA PRO A 344 -5.19 1.41 15.94
C PRO A 344 -4.62 2.10 17.19
N VAL A 345 -5.13 1.77 18.38
CA VAL A 345 -4.71 2.36 19.64
C VAL A 345 -3.93 1.30 20.40
N LEU A 346 -2.60 1.26 20.20
CA LEU A 346 -1.77 1.09 21.40
C LEU A 346 -2.10 2.31 22.23
N ASP A 347 -2.65 2.08 23.41
CA ASP A 347 -2.87 3.14 24.37
C ASP A 347 -1.53 3.62 24.93
N TRP A 348 -0.68 4.22 24.08
CA TRP A 348 0.43 5.04 24.57
C TRP A 348 -0.10 6.13 25.51
N GLU A 349 -1.35 6.56 25.32
CA GLU A 349 -2.08 7.45 26.22
C GLU A 349 -2.47 6.83 27.56
N LYS A 350 -2.58 5.49 27.69
CA LYS A 350 -2.78 4.83 29.00
C LYS A 350 -1.48 4.33 29.63
N GLU A 351 -0.37 4.40 28.91
CA GLU A 351 0.94 3.94 29.37
C GLU A 351 1.79 5.06 30.00
N ASP A 352 1.23 6.25 30.25
CA ASP A 352 1.90 7.40 30.88
C ASP A 352 3.37 7.53 30.47
N PHE A 353 3.60 7.88 29.20
CA PHE A 353 4.95 8.19 28.75
C PHE A 353 5.48 9.39 29.53
N ASP A 354 6.63 9.25 30.21
CA ASP A 354 7.32 10.39 30.81
C ASP A 354 7.82 11.33 29.70
N GLU A 355 6.97 12.30 29.36
CA GLU A 355 7.29 13.35 28.39
C GLU A 355 8.55 14.12 28.81
N SER A 356 8.85 14.20 30.11
CA SER A 356 10.09 14.82 30.62
C SER A 356 11.33 14.06 30.13
N GLY A 357 11.30 12.73 30.19
CA GLY A 357 12.35 11.85 29.65
C GLY A 357 12.51 11.97 28.13
N LEU A 358 11.41 12.18 27.39
CA LEU A 358 11.46 12.44 25.94
C LEU A 358 12.06 13.82 25.61
N ILE A 359 11.70 14.85 26.36
CA ILE A 359 12.26 16.21 26.20
C ILE A 359 13.76 16.19 26.44
N LEU A 360 14.24 15.44 27.44
CA LEU A 360 15.69 15.26 27.68
C LEU A 360 16.42 14.58 26.51
N LEU A 361 15.69 13.82 25.68
CA LEU A 361 16.21 13.21 24.46
C LEU A 361 16.00 14.10 23.21
N GLY A 362 15.43 15.30 23.37
CA GLY A 362 15.11 16.21 22.26
C GLY A 362 13.93 15.72 21.40
N VAL A 363 13.01 14.94 21.98
CA VAL A 363 11.89 14.30 21.27
C VAL A 363 10.56 14.89 21.73
N TYR A 364 9.69 15.20 20.77
CA TYR A 364 8.31 15.65 20.99
C TYR A 364 7.30 14.67 20.40
N VAL A 365 6.18 14.46 21.09
CA VAL A 365 5.08 13.62 20.60
C VAL A 365 4.08 14.47 19.82
N ASN A 366 4.06 14.31 18.50
CA ASN A 366 3.03 14.91 17.66
C ASN A 366 1.76 14.02 17.66
N ARG A 367 0.79 14.41 18.49
CA ARG A 367 -0.53 13.74 18.58
C ARG A 367 -1.52 14.20 17.50
N SER A 368 -1.20 15.27 16.77
CA SER A 368 -2.09 15.90 15.77
C SER A 368 -1.90 15.34 14.36
N ALA A 369 -0.74 14.75 14.06
CA ALA A 369 -0.34 14.38 12.70
C ALA A 369 -0.89 13.02 12.21
N SER A 370 -1.37 12.15 13.10
CA SER A 370 -1.95 10.84 12.73
C SER A 370 -2.72 10.19 13.88
N ARG A 371 -3.51 9.15 13.57
CA ARG A 371 -4.11 8.24 14.57
C ARG A 371 -3.09 7.43 15.37
N MET A 372 -1.79 7.59 15.09
CA MET A 372 -0.66 6.92 15.73
C MET A 372 0.29 7.99 16.27
N PRO A 373 0.93 7.79 17.44
CA PRO A 373 1.89 8.74 17.97
C PRO A 373 3.12 8.82 17.07
N VAL A 374 3.49 10.05 16.71
CA VAL A 374 4.70 10.35 15.94
C VAL A 374 5.68 11.06 16.87
N LEU A 375 6.88 10.51 16.98
CA LEU A 375 7.99 11.13 17.68
C LEU A 375 8.76 12.01 16.66
N VAL A 376 8.89 13.29 16.96
CA VAL A 376 9.59 14.28 16.14
C VAL A 376 10.82 14.77 16.93
N MET A 377 11.96 14.91 16.26
CA MET A 377 13.15 15.52 16.84
C MET A 377 13.35 16.92 16.29
N ASP A 378 13.81 17.82 17.15
CA ASP A 378 14.19 19.20 16.80
C ASP A 378 15.62 19.30 16.25
#